data_AF-A0A7G9FGQ2-F1
#
_entry.id   AF-A0A7G9FGQ2-F1
#
_cell.length_a   1.000
_cell.length_b   1.000
_cell.length_c   1.000
_cell.angle_alpha   90.00
_cell.angle_beta   90.00
_cell.angle_gamma   90.00
#
_symmetry.space_group_name_H-M   'P 1'
#
loop_
_entity.id
_entity.type
_entity.pdbx_description
1 polymer ?
#
loop_
_entity_poly.entity_id
_entity_poly.type
_entity_poly.pdbx_seq_one_letter_code
_entity_poly.pdbx_strand_id
1 'polypeptide(L)'
;MGLLNRVSGGQSKKTSGLLSRAAPRMEKPAYASFSDLCRNFDILHGSLFEITDGSFTVSACTGLDAQSIALSVSSPDFWNGTIGVDTSIKTFSNSLGNLAAFYQLFSPRIKDRLSSVHFFRLSSDIVFMKADFTGENSAPPSEAIKIALEEFIKKSGHTGRSKNGNTIFSDIASLPNDKSALFFLLSTKIAISRTLVSVSPKSDAVKERLFNVIYSEITDMLTHSFSAPNMCVQGKNGELHIVLFSHDDFDEAVLQFHISRFLSPFLSEAADSLMLIKAGSSRSAEEIERFAAEG
;
A
#
# COMPACT_ATOMS: atom_id res chain seq x y z
N MET A 1 6.38 -19.92 24.70
CA MET A 1 7.47 -20.08 25.69
C MET A 1 8.63 -19.19 25.28
N GLY A 2 8.60 -17.93 25.72
CA GLY A 2 9.75 -17.03 25.76
C GLY A 2 10.10 -16.84 27.22
N LEU A 3 11.30 -17.26 27.59
CA LEU A 3 11.79 -17.43 28.95
C LEU A 3 12.35 -16.09 29.49
N LEU A 4 12.05 -15.81 30.76
CA LEU A 4 12.70 -14.84 31.67
C LEU A 4 12.34 -13.35 31.52
N ASN A 5 11.35 -12.91 32.31
CA ASN A 5 11.65 -12.05 33.47
C ASN A 5 10.42 -11.92 34.39
N ARG A 6 10.53 -12.45 35.61
CA ARG A 6 9.59 -12.17 36.70
C ARG A 6 10.22 -11.14 37.64
N VAL A 7 9.51 -10.02 37.76
CA VAL A 7 9.18 -9.27 38.98
C VAL A 7 10.34 -8.75 39.85
N SER A 8 10.41 -7.42 39.97
CA SER A 8 10.60 -6.78 41.26
C SER A 8 9.65 -5.60 41.37
N GLY A 9 8.81 -5.62 42.41
CA GLY A 9 7.80 -4.60 42.68
C GLY A 9 8.39 -3.38 43.41
N GLY A 10 7.66 -2.27 43.33
CA GLY A 10 7.94 -1.08 44.12
C GLY A 10 7.25 0.15 43.55
N GLN A 11 6.02 0.42 44.00
CA GLN A 11 5.41 1.73 43.81
C GLN A 11 6.23 2.80 44.54
N SER A 12 6.61 3.88 43.85
CA SER A 12 6.89 5.17 44.46
C SER A 12 6.46 6.29 43.52
N LYS A 13 5.58 7.15 44.02
CA LYS A 13 5.00 8.32 43.34
C LYS A 13 5.98 9.51 43.39
N LYS A 14 6.03 10.23 42.25
CA LYS A 14 6.36 11.65 42.04
C LYS A 14 7.83 12.09 42.15
N THR A 15 8.39 12.45 40.99
CA THR A 15 8.91 13.80 40.70
C THR A 15 8.83 14.06 39.19
N SER A 16 7.85 14.85 38.76
CA SER A 16 7.80 15.37 37.38
C SER A 16 8.87 16.48 37.27
N GLY A 17 10.08 16.11 36.84
CA GLY A 17 11.15 17.07 36.59
C GLY A 17 10.79 18.02 35.45
N LEU A 18 11.42 19.20 35.39
CA LEU A 18 11.24 20.20 34.33
C LEU A 18 11.41 19.64 32.90
N LEU A 19 12.08 18.49 32.75
CA LEU A 19 12.27 17.77 31.49
C LEU A 19 11.09 16.87 31.09
N SER A 20 10.15 16.58 32.00
CA SER A 20 8.93 15.80 31.70
C SER A 20 7.84 16.61 30.96
N ARG A 21 8.08 17.91 30.75
CA ARG A 21 7.24 18.83 29.96
C ARG A 21 7.81 19.18 28.59
N ALA A 22 8.93 18.59 28.20
CA ALA A 22 9.17 18.41 26.78
C ALA A 22 8.16 17.34 26.34
N ALA A 23 7.02 17.78 25.82
CA ALA A 23 6.24 16.92 24.94
C ALA A 23 7.26 16.25 24.01
N PRO A 24 7.20 14.93 23.77
CA PRO A 24 7.95 14.40 22.65
C PRO A 24 7.57 15.32 21.50
N ARG A 25 8.57 16.00 20.90
CA ARG A 25 8.36 16.53 19.57
C ARG A 25 7.87 15.30 18.83
N MET A 26 6.56 15.23 18.56
CA MET A 26 6.02 14.23 17.67
C MET A 26 6.78 14.52 16.40
N GLU A 27 7.87 13.78 16.18
CA GLU A 27 8.40 13.61 14.85
C GLU A 27 7.20 13.15 14.06
N LYS A 28 6.65 14.07 13.26
CA LYS A 28 5.47 13.79 12.46
C LYS A 28 5.83 12.58 11.63
N PRO A 29 5.13 11.45 11.76
CA PRO A 29 5.48 10.26 11.00
C PRO A 29 5.45 10.65 9.52
N ALA A 30 6.61 10.62 8.87
CA ALA A 30 6.68 10.67 7.43
C ALA A 30 6.33 9.25 6.97
N TYR A 31 5.08 9.05 6.59
CA TYR A 31 4.62 7.79 6.02
C TYR A 31 5.33 7.56 4.69
N ALA A 32 5.99 6.41 4.54
CA ALA A 32 6.67 6.06 3.30
C ALA A 32 5.67 5.67 2.20
N SER A 33 4.56 5.03 2.58
CA SER A 33 3.46 4.67 1.70
C SER A 33 2.08 5.00 2.31
N PHE A 34 1.03 4.90 1.49
CA PHE A 34 -0.35 5.03 1.96
C PHE A 34 -0.79 3.85 2.85
N SER A 35 -0.26 2.65 2.59
CA SER A 35 -0.50 1.47 3.41
C SER A 35 0.06 1.64 4.83
N ASP A 36 1.24 2.25 4.99
CA ASP A 36 1.81 2.60 6.30
C ASP A 36 0.93 3.60 7.07
N LEU A 37 0.40 4.60 6.36
CA LEU A 37 -0.55 5.54 6.95
C LEU A 37 -1.78 4.81 7.47
N CYS A 38 -2.43 4.01 6.63
CA CYS A 38 -3.64 3.29 7.02
C CYS A 38 -3.38 2.33 8.19
N ARG A 39 -2.23 1.63 8.19
CA ARG A 39 -1.83 0.73 9.27
C ARG A 39 -1.70 1.46 10.61
N ASN A 40 -1.15 2.67 10.64
CA ASN A 40 -1.04 3.46 11.87
C ASN A 40 -2.40 3.90 12.46
N PHE A 41 -3.48 3.82 11.68
CA PHE A 41 -4.84 4.09 12.13
C PHE A 41 -5.72 2.83 12.19
N ASP A 42 -5.11 1.64 12.18
CA ASP A 42 -5.80 0.33 12.18
C ASP A 42 -6.81 0.17 11.02
N ILE A 43 -6.51 0.77 9.86
CA ILE A 43 -7.32 0.65 8.64
C ILE A 43 -6.73 -0.42 7.74
N LEU A 44 -7.49 -1.50 7.54
CA LEU A 44 -7.09 -2.61 6.68
C LEU A 44 -7.35 -2.32 5.19
N HIS A 45 -8.50 -1.74 4.89
CA HIS A 45 -8.95 -1.47 3.52
C HIS A 45 -9.28 0.01 3.37
N GLY A 46 -8.41 0.72 2.65
CA GLY A 46 -8.49 2.16 2.48
C GLY A 46 -8.27 2.56 1.03
N SER A 47 -8.91 3.64 0.61
CA SER A 47 -8.58 4.28 -0.67
C SER A 47 -8.77 5.78 -0.60
N LEU A 48 -7.95 6.47 -1.40
CA LEU A 48 -8.05 7.89 -1.66
C LEU A 48 -8.51 8.08 -3.09
N PHE A 49 -9.54 8.88 -3.29
CA PHE A 49 -10.07 9.25 -4.60
C PHE A 49 -9.74 10.71 -4.88
N GLU A 50 -9.16 10.97 -6.04
CA GLU A 50 -8.85 12.30 -6.56
C GLU A 50 -9.41 12.46 -7.97
N ILE A 51 -9.74 13.70 -8.34
CA ILE A 51 -10.15 14.02 -9.71
C ILE A 51 -8.97 13.80 -10.66
N THR A 52 -9.16 13.02 -11.71
CA THR A 52 -8.36 13.08 -12.95
C THR A 52 -9.28 13.03 -14.14
N ASP A 53 -9.03 13.94 -15.08
CA ASP A 53 -9.80 14.08 -16.32
C ASP A 53 -11.32 14.17 -16.06
N GLY A 54 -11.71 14.99 -15.08
CA GLY A 54 -13.10 15.24 -14.72
C GLY A 54 -13.81 14.11 -13.97
N SER A 55 -13.14 12.99 -13.68
CA SER A 55 -13.70 11.86 -12.92
C SER A 55 -12.92 11.62 -11.62
N PHE A 56 -13.61 11.21 -10.56
CA PHE A 56 -12.96 10.68 -9.36
C PHE A 56 -12.37 9.31 -9.67
N THR A 57 -11.12 9.14 -9.28
CA THR A 57 -10.31 7.95 -9.54
C THR A 57 -9.45 7.69 -8.33
N VAL A 58 -9.15 6.42 -8.06
CA VAL A 58 -8.26 6.08 -6.94
C VAL A 58 -6.86 6.63 -7.23
N SER A 59 -6.30 7.39 -6.28
CA SER A 59 -4.93 7.92 -6.31
C SER A 59 -3.99 7.18 -5.34
N ALA A 60 -4.55 6.54 -4.31
CA ALA A 60 -3.83 5.67 -3.38
C ALA A 60 -4.78 4.61 -2.82
N CYS A 61 -4.28 3.41 -2.51
CA CYS A 61 -5.08 2.31 -1.99
C CYS A 61 -4.26 1.43 -1.05
N THR A 62 -4.95 0.70 -0.18
CA THR A 62 -4.42 -0.44 0.57
C THR A 62 -5.52 -1.48 0.73
N GLY A 63 -5.18 -2.76 0.55
CA GLY A 63 -6.02 -3.89 0.90
C GLY A 63 -7.25 -4.13 0.00
N LEU A 64 -7.46 -3.36 -1.07
CA LEU A 64 -8.47 -3.69 -2.09
C LEU A 64 -7.85 -4.54 -3.19
N ASP A 65 -8.64 -5.36 -3.87
CA ASP A 65 -8.14 -6.11 -5.04
C ASP A 65 -7.97 -5.20 -6.27
N ALA A 66 -7.12 -5.63 -7.21
CA ALA A 66 -6.78 -4.84 -8.38
C ALA A 66 -8.01 -4.54 -9.27
N GLN A 67 -9.01 -5.42 -9.26
CA GLN A 67 -10.26 -5.22 -9.99
C GLN A 67 -11.12 -4.12 -9.34
N SER A 68 -11.21 -4.05 -8.01
CA SER A 68 -11.91 -2.94 -7.34
C SER A 68 -11.21 -1.61 -7.59
N ILE A 69 -9.87 -1.59 -7.57
CA ILE A 69 -9.11 -0.38 -7.93
C ILE A 69 -9.46 0.04 -9.36
N ALA A 70 -9.48 -0.90 -10.31
CA ALA A 70 -9.83 -0.61 -11.71
C ALA A 70 -11.29 -0.11 -11.88
N LEU A 71 -12.23 -0.65 -11.12
CA LEU A 71 -13.66 -0.25 -11.12
C LEU A 71 -13.93 1.09 -10.43
N SER A 72 -12.97 1.57 -9.62
CA SER A 72 -13.13 2.76 -8.78
C SER A 72 -12.96 4.07 -9.57
N VAL A 73 -13.78 4.23 -10.61
CA VAL A 73 -13.91 5.43 -11.44
C VAL A 73 -15.35 5.91 -11.34
N SER A 74 -15.55 7.16 -10.93
CA SER A 74 -16.88 7.71 -10.63
C SER A 74 -16.98 9.19 -10.99
N SER A 75 -18.20 9.67 -11.24
CA SER A 75 -18.44 11.07 -11.55
C SER A 75 -18.48 11.94 -10.28
N PRO A 76 -18.19 13.24 -10.39
CA PRO A 76 -18.42 14.18 -9.29
C PRO A 76 -19.88 14.18 -8.80
N ASP A 77 -20.85 14.03 -9.71
CA ASP A 77 -22.28 13.97 -9.38
C ASP A 77 -22.63 12.81 -8.47
N PHE A 78 -21.99 11.64 -8.66
CA PHE A 78 -22.17 10.49 -7.79
C PHE A 78 -21.80 10.84 -6.34
N TRP A 79 -20.64 11.46 -6.12
CA TRP A 79 -20.19 11.82 -4.78
C TRP A 79 -21.01 12.97 -4.17
N ASN A 80 -21.36 13.97 -4.98
CA ASN A 80 -22.18 15.08 -4.52
C ASN A 80 -23.60 14.64 -4.14
N GLY A 81 -24.18 13.67 -4.86
CA GLY A 81 -25.49 13.12 -4.57
C GLY A 81 -25.54 12.11 -3.41
N THR A 82 -24.41 11.43 -3.12
CA THR A 82 -24.36 10.36 -2.09
C THR A 82 -23.85 10.85 -0.74
N ILE A 83 -22.68 11.49 -0.71
CA ILE A 83 -22.04 11.93 0.55
C ILE A 83 -22.19 13.43 0.80
N GLY A 84 -22.52 14.21 -0.24
CA GLY A 84 -22.69 15.66 -0.13
C GLY A 84 -21.37 16.41 0.08
N VAL A 85 -21.43 17.73 0.28
CA VAL A 85 -20.26 18.60 0.45
C VAL A 85 -19.74 18.68 1.90
N ASP A 86 -20.39 17.96 2.81
CA ASP A 86 -20.05 17.93 4.23
C ASP A 86 -18.77 17.13 4.49
N THR A 87 -17.94 17.61 5.43
CA THR A 87 -16.67 17.00 5.85
C THR A 87 -16.83 16.09 7.08
N SER A 88 -18.06 15.85 7.55
CA SER A 88 -18.32 14.78 8.51
C SER A 88 -18.14 13.39 7.88
N ILE A 89 -17.80 12.41 8.71
CA ILE A 89 -17.70 11.02 8.26
C ILE A 89 -19.10 10.50 7.96
N LYS A 90 -19.32 9.97 6.76
CA LYS A 90 -20.56 9.32 6.34
C LYS A 90 -20.37 7.81 6.36
N THR A 91 -21.30 7.11 7.00
CA THR A 91 -21.26 5.65 7.14
C THR A 91 -22.41 5.02 6.36
N PHE A 92 -22.09 4.01 5.57
CA PHE A 92 -23.04 3.19 4.83
C PHE A 92 -22.78 1.72 5.16
N SER A 93 -23.84 0.95 5.39
CA SER A 93 -23.70 -0.44 5.84
C SER A 93 -24.89 -1.29 5.42
N ASN A 94 -24.72 -2.61 5.48
CA ASN A 94 -25.81 -3.56 5.25
C ASN A 94 -26.96 -3.36 6.24
N SER A 95 -26.65 -3.06 7.50
CA SER A 95 -27.65 -2.79 8.55
C SER A 95 -28.48 -1.53 8.28
N LEU A 96 -27.93 -0.55 7.56
CA LEU A 96 -28.62 0.68 7.17
C LEU A 96 -29.33 0.58 5.81
N GLY A 97 -29.16 -0.53 5.09
CA GLY A 97 -29.79 -0.77 3.78
C GLY A 97 -29.33 0.18 2.67
N ASN A 98 -28.24 0.93 2.88
CA ASN A 98 -27.77 1.98 1.98
C ASN A 98 -26.42 1.68 1.31
N LEU A 99 -25.84 0.49 1.55
CA LEU A 99 -24.54 0.08 1.02
C LEU A 99 -24.55 -0.15 -0.50
N ALA A 100 -25.71 -0.53 -1.05
CA ALA A 100 -25.82 -0.96 -2.45
C ALA A 100 -25.40 0.10 -3.48
N ALA A 101 -25.50 1.38 -3.12
CA ALA A 101 -25.06 2.50 -3.97
C ALA A 101 -23.55 2.45 -4.31
N PHE A 102 -22.74 1.78 -3.49
CA PHE A 102 -21.28 1.74 -3.63
C PHE A 102 -20.77 0.43 -4.23
N TYR A 103 -21.64 -0.55 -4.48
CA TYR A 103 -21.24 -1.85 -5.04
C TYR A 103 -20.57 -1.78 -6.41
N GLN A 104 -20.76 -0.69 -7.16
CA GLN A 104 -20.07 -0.45 -8.42
C GLN A 104 -18.55 -0.22 -8.27
N LEU A 105 -18.08 0.14 -7.07
CA LEU A 105 -16.67 0.41 -6.79
C LEU A 105 -15.88 -0.86 -6.42
N PHE A 106 -16.57 -1.99 -6.22
CA PHE A 106 -15.98 -3.22 -5.71
C PHE A 106 -16.14 -4.37 -6.70
N SER A 107 -15.13 -5.23 -6.76
CA SER A 107 -15.18 -6.46 -7.56
C SER A 107 -16.28 -7.40 -7.05
N PRO A 108 -16.86 -8.25 -7.92
CA PRO A 108 -17.83 -9.26 -7.49
C PRO A 108 -17.31 -10.15 -6.36
N ARG A 109 -15.99 -10.40 -6.31
CA ARG A 109 -15.34 -11.24 -5.30
C ARG A 109 -15.44 -10.69 -3.88
N ILE A 110 -15.31 -9.37 -3.72
CA ILE A 110 -15.26 -8.73 -2.40
C ILE A 110 -16.57 -8.01 -2.06
N LYS A 111 -17.37 -7.66 -3.07
CA LYS A 111 -18.67 -6.99 -2.92
C LYS A 111 -19.59 -7.70 -1.92
N ASP A 112 -19.74 -9.02 -2.04
CA ASP A 112 -20.67 -9.79 -1.18
C ASP A 112 -20.18 -9.93 0.27
N ARG A 113 -18.88 -9.68 0.51
CA ARG A 113 -18.29 -9.71 1.84
C ARG A 113 -18.34 -8.35 2.53
N LEU A 114 -18.67 -7.27 1.81
CA LEU A 114 -18.65 -5.90 2.32
C LEU A 114 -19.72 -5.73 3.41
N SER A 115 -19.30 -5.22 4.57
CA SER A 115 -20.16 -4.95 5.72
C SER A 115 -20.54 -3.46 5.80
N SER A 116 -19.53 -2.59 5.68
CA SER A 116 -19.69 -1.14 5.72
C SER A 116 -18.64 -0.43 4.89
N VAL A 117 -18.97 0.79 4.48
CA VAL A 117 -18.03 1.77 3.93
C VAL A 117 -18.21 3.09 4.64
N HIS A 118 -17.08 3.72 4.93
CA HIS A 118 -17.03 5.02 5.56
C HIS A 118 -16.34 5.99 4.61
N PHE A 119 -17.00 7.10 4.32
CA PHE A 119 -16.47 8.14 3.48
C PHE A 119 -16.17 9.38 4.28
N PHE A 120 -15.10 10.03 3.91
CA PHE A 120 -14.71 11.32 4.43
C PHE A 120 -14.24 12.21 3.29
N ARG A 121 -14.91 13.34 3.10
CA ARG A 121 -14.55 14.33 2.08
C ARG A 121 -13.52 15.31 2.67
N LEU A 122 -12.31 15.28 2.13
CA LEU A 122 -11.20 16.17 2.52
C LEU A 122 -11.33 17.54 1.85
N SER A 123 -11.70 17.55 0.57
CA SER A 123 -11.94 18.74 -0.23
C SER A 123 -12.96 18.45 -1.32
N SER A 124 -13.26 19.43 -2.19
CA SER A 124 -14.17 19.23 -3.33
C SER A 124 -13.72 18.10 -4.26
N ASP A 125 -12.40 17.85 -4.31
CA ASP A 125 -11.77 17.01 -5.33
C ASP A 125 -11.15 15.74 -4.71
N ILE A 126 -11.25 15.58 -3.39
CA ILE A 126 -10.59 14.50 -2.65
C ILE A 126 -11.56 13.83 -1.68
N VAL A 127 -11.73 12.52 -1.84
CA VAL A 127 -12.56 11.68 -0.97
C VAL A 127 -11.74 10.50 -0.46
N PHE A 128 -11.73 10.31 0.86
CA PHE A 128 -11.20 9.12 1.50
C PHE A 128 -12.32 8.10 1.73
N MET A 129 -12.00 6.82 1.53
CA MET A 129 -12.85 5.69 1.82
C MET A 129 -12.13 4.70 2.73
N LYS A 130 -12.83 4.24 3.76
CA LYS A 130 -12.53 3.00 4.48
C LYS A 130 -13.61 1.97 4.14
N ALA A 131 -13.21 0.76 3.80
CA ALA A 131 -14.12 -0.38 3.63
C ALA A 131 -13.90 -1.39 4.76
N ASP A 132 -14.97 -2.02 5.21
CA ASP A 132 -14.91 -3.11 6.18
C ASP A 132 -15.63 -4.32 5.63
N PHE A 133 -15.01 -5.48 5.76
CA PHE A 133 -15.62 -6.75 5.39
C PHE A 133 -16.24 -7.46 6.59
N THR A 134 -17.07 -8.44 6.29
CA THR A 134 -17.73 -9.28 7.29
C THR A 134 -16.68 -9.94 8.20
N GLY A 135 -16.80 -9.70 9.51
CA GLY A 135 -15.85 -10.18 10.52
C GLY A 135 -14.79 -9.16 10.95
N GLU A 136 -14.73 -7.99 10.31
CA GLU A 136 -13.83 -6.90 10.66
C GLU A 136 -14.50 -5.83 11.53
N ASN A 137 -13.71 -4.89 12.05
CA ASN A 137 -14.20 -3.79 12.87
C ASN A 137 -14.86 -2.69 12.00
N SER A 138 -16.19 -2.69 11.96
CA SER A 138 -17.02 -1.69 11.26
C SER A 138 -17.10 -0.32 11.94
N ALA A 139 -16.20 -0.01 12.88
CA ALA A 139 -16.14 1.31 13.49
C ALA A 139 -15.67 2.36 12.46
N PRO A 140 -16.26 3.57 12.45
CA PRO A 140 -15.78 4.66 11.60
C PRO A 140 -14.32 5.02 11.95
N PRO A 141 -13.54 5.51 10.97
CA PRO A 141 -12.17 5.91 11.21
C PRO A 141 -12.12 7.09 12.20
N SER A 142 -11.03 7.19 12.97
CA SER A 142 -10.80 8.33 13.86
C SER A 142 -10.65 9.63 13.07
N GLU A 143 -11.23 10.73 13.56
CA GLU A 143 -11.04 12.05 12.92
C GLU A 143 -9.59 12.52 12.90
N ALA A 144 -8.71 11.94 13.72
CA ALA A 144 -7.28 12.22 13.68
C ALA A 144 -6.63 11.86 12.33
N ILE A 145 -7.21 10.93 11.57
CA ILE A 145 -6.69 10.55 10.25
C ILE A 145 -6.76 11.70 9.24
N LYS A 146 -7.69 12.65 9.42
CA LYS A 146 -7.89 13.78 8.51
C LYS A 146 -6.60 14.60 8.36
N ILE A 147 -5.96 14.90 9.49
CA ILE A 147 -4.70 15.66 9.54
C ILE A 147 -3.57 14.88 8.88
N ALA A 148 -3.48 13.57 9.16
CA ALA A 148 -2.46 12.71 8.57
C ALA A 148 -2.60 12.59 7.04
N LEU A 149 -3.84 12.48 6.55
CA LEU A 149 -4.14 12.43 5.11
C LEU A 149 -3.79 13.74 4.42
N GLU A 150 -4.15 14.89 4.99
CA GLU A 150 -3.78 16.18 4.42
C GLU A 150 -2.26 16.37 4.33
N GLU A 151 -1.52 15.94 5.35
CA GLU A 151 -0.05 15.97 5.31
C GLU A 151 0.53 15.00 4.28
N PHE A 152 -0.04 13.81 4.15
CA PHE A 152 0.35 12.82 3.16
C PHE A 152 0.13 13.37 1.74
N ILE A 153 -1.05 13.93 1.46
CA ILE A 153 -1.40 14.53 0.16
C ILE A 153 -0.49 15.72 -0.18
N LYS A 154 -0.16 16.57 0.79
CA LYS A 154 0.78 17.69 0.56
C LYS A 154 2.17 17.22 0.20
N LYS A 155 2.63 16.10 0.78
CA LYS A 155 3.93 15.50 0.48
C LYS A 155 3.94 14.76 -0.85
N SER A 156 2.84 14.13 -1.24
CA SER A 156 2.71 13.44 -2.54
C SER A 156 2.43 14.40 -3.70
N GLY A 157 1.81 15.55 -3.43
CA GLY A 157 1.27 16.50 -4.41
C GLY A 157 2.25 17.49 -5.07
N HIS A 158 3.56 17.28 -5.00
CA HIS A 158 4.54 18.02 -5.81
C HIS A 158 5.47 17.02 -6.49
N THR A 159 5.19 16.73 -7.76
CA THR A 159 6.14 16.22 -8.76
C THR A 159 7.29 15.35 -8.22
N GLY A 160 7.04 14.05 -8.19
CA GLY A 160 8.09 13.08 -8.41
C GLY A 160 8.83 12.62 -7.16
N ARG A 161 8.89 11.29 -7.04
CA ARG A 161 9.90 10.53 -6.29
C ARG A 161 10.19 11.14 -4.91
N SER A 162 9.64 10.51 -3.88
CA SER A 162 10.42 10.41 -2.65
C SER A 162 11.73 9.71 -3.01
N LYS A 163 12.75 10.52 -3.37
CA LYS A 163 14.14 10.14 -3.28
C LYS A 163 14.40 10.01 -1.78
N ASN A 164 13.97 8.91 -1.19
CA ASN A 164 14.70 8.37 -0.06
C ASN A 164 16.04 7.90 -0.62
N GLY A 165 16.95 8.86 -0.84
CA GLY A 165 18.39 8.64 -0.92
C GLY A 165 18.95 8.33 0.47
N ASN A 166 18.22 7.52 1.25
CA ASN A 166 18.85 6.77 2.31
C ASN A 166 19.54 5.64 1.58
N THR A 167 20.87 5.59 1.70
CA THR A 167 21.64 4.41 1.34
C THR A 167 20.86 3.20 1.85
N ILE A 168 20.43 2.33 0.93
CA ILE A 168 19.63 1.12 1.24
C ILE A 168 20.34 0.29 2.33
N PHE A 169 21.66 0.47 2.44
CA PHE A 169 22.50 0.05 3.55
C PHE A 169 23.08 1.27 4.28
N SER A 170 22.42 1.76 5.32
CA SER A 170 23.11 2.60 6.32
C SER A 170 23.96 1.76 7.29
N ASP A 171 23.75 0.44 7.33
CA ASP A 171 24.46 -0.50 8.17
C ASP A 171 25.18 -1.57 7.34
N ILE A 172 26.31 -1.19 6.73
CA ILE A 172 27.27 -2.10 6.06
C ILE A 172 27.75 -3.22 7.02
N ALA A 173 27.51 -3.09 8.32
CA ALA A 173 27.81 -4.11 9.32
C ALA A 173 26.89 -5.35 9.33
N SER A 174 25.82 -5.38 8.51
CA SER A 174 24.78 -6.43 8.58
C SER A 174 24.56 -7.25 7.31
N LEU A 175 25.34 -7.02 6.24
CA LEU A 175 25.34 -7.93 5.10
C LEU A 175 25.94 -9.28 5.54
N PRO A 176 25.27 -10.41 5.31
CA PRO A 176 25.84 -11.71 5.62
C PRO A 176 27.07 -11.91 4.72
N ASN A 177 28.28 -11.77 5.28
CA ASN A 177 29.56 -11.86 4.58
C ASN A 177 29.78 -13.17 3.78
N ASP A 178 28.93 -14.20 4.01
CA ASP A 178 29.02 -15.52 3.38
C ASP A 178 27.91 -15.84 2.35
N LYS A 179 26.99 -14.93 2.04
CA LYS A 179 25.85 -15.21 1.14
C LYS A 179 25.96 -14.49 -0.19
N SER A 180 25.83 -15.24 -1.29
CA SER A 180 25.58 -14.65 -2.61
C SER A 180 24.18 -14.04 -2.65
N ALA A 181 24.09 -12.81 -3.15
CA ALA A 181 22.85 -12.18 -3.51
C ALA A 181 22.45 -12.64 -4.92
N LEU A 182 21.24 -13.16 -5.07
CA LEU A 182 20.61 -13.46 -6.35
C LEU A 182 19.72 -12.29 -6.74
N PHE A 183 19.82 -11.86 -8.00
CA PHE A 183 19.08 -10.73 -8.55
C PHE A 183 17.96 -11.22 -9.45
N PHE A 184 16.74 -10.75 -9.19
CA PHE A 184 15.56 -11.06 -10.00
C PHE A 184 14.82 -9.78 -10.39
N LEU A 185 14.30 -9.77 -11.62
CA LEU A 185 13.43 -8.73 -12.15
C LEU A 185 12.03 -9.30 -12.30
N LEU A 186 11.06 -8.71 -11.61
CA LEU A 186 9.66 -9.08 -11.69
C LEU A 186 8.89 -8.04 -12.51
N SER A 187 8.39 -8.42 -13.68
CA SER A 187 7.52 -7.59 -14.49
C SER A 187 6.06 -7.79 -14.11
N THR A 188 5.40 -6.72 -13.66
CA THR A 188 3.96 -6.69 -13.33
C THR A 188 3.11 -6.10 -14.44
N LYS A 189 3.74 -5.49 -15.46
CA LYS A 189 3.09 -4.67 -16.48
C LYS A 189 1.97 -5.39 -17.23
N ILE A 190 2.19 -6.64 -17.63
CA ILE A 190 1.19 -7.44 -18.38
C ILE A 190 0.00 -7.77 -17.48
N ALA A 191 0.25 -8.19 -16.24
CA ALA A 191 -0.79 -8.50 -15.26
C ALA A 191 -1.68 -7.27 -15.00
N ILE A 192 -1.08 -6.12 -14.69
CA ILE A 192 -1.82 -4.88 -14.45
C ILE A 192 -2.60 -4.46 -15.70
N SER A 193 -1.98 -4.55 -16.88
CA SER A 193 -2.65 -4.19 -18.14
C SER A 193 -3.86 -5.07 -18.41
N ARG A 194 -3.80 -6.38 -18.14
CA ARG A 194 -4.94 -7.29 -18.28
C ARG A 194 -6.10 -6.90 -17.35
N THR A 195 -5.79 -6.56 -16.10
CA THR A 195 -6.80 -6.05 -15.15
C THR A 195 -7.47 -4.77 -15.68
N LEU A 196 -6.69 -3.81 -16.17
CA LEU A 196 -7.22 -2.55 -16.68
C LEU A 196 -8.04 -2.70 -17.97
N VAL A 197 -7.62 -3.57 -18.89
CA VAL A 197 -8.36 -3.83 -20.14
C VAL A 197 -9.77 -4.35 -19.86
N SER A 198 -9.96 -5.13 -18.80
CA SER A 198 -11.28 -5.66 -18.42
C SER A 198 -12.30 -4.56 -18.06
N VAL A 199 -11.83 -3.36 -17.68
CA VAL A 199 -12.67 -2.24 -17.23
C VAL A 199 -12.71 -1.08 -18.25
N SER A 200 -11.80 -1.08 -19.25
CA SER A 200 -11.72 -0.09 -20.33
C SER A 200 -11.80 1.39 -19.86
N PRO A 201 -10.78 1.91 -19.16
CA PRO A 201 -10.76 3.30 -18.69
C PRO A 201 -10.95 4.30 -19.83
N LYS A 202 -11.71 5.37 -19.56
CA LYS A 202 -12.15 6.34 -20.57
C LYS A 202 -11.00 7.18 -21.16
N SER A 203 -9.94 7.42 -20.40
CA SER A 203 -8.80 8.21 -20.84
C SER A 203 -7.46 7.64 -20.38
N ASP A 204 -6.41 7.99 -21.12
CA ASP A 204 -5.05 7.53 -20.84
C ASP A 204 -4.54 8.01 -19.48
N ALA A 205 -4.91 9.23 -19.06
CA ALA A 205 -4.55 9.77 -17.75
C ALA A 205 -5.16 8.95 -16.59
N VAL A 206 -6.42 8.54 -16.73
CA VAL A 206 -7.08 7.66 -15.74
C VAL A 206 -6.41 6.29 -15.74
N LYS A 207 -6.12 5.74 -16.92
CA LYS A 207 -5.45 4.43 -17.06
C LYS A 207 -4.07 4.43 -16.41
N GLU A 208 -3.27 5.47 -16.64
CA GLU A 208 -1.94 5.64 -16.05
C GLU A 208 -2.03 5.75 -14.52
N ARG A 209 -2.98 6.55 -14.01
CA ARG A 209 -3.20 6.66 -12.56
C ARG A 209 -3.54 5.31 -11.93
N LEU A 210 -4.50 4.58 -12.49
CA LEU A 210 -4.90 3.26 -11.98
C LEU A 210 -3.74 2.26 -12.07
N PHE A 211 -2.95 2.30 -13.14
CA PHE A 211 -1.74 1.48 -13.28
C PHE A 211 -0.77 1.74 -12.11
N ASN A 212 -0.49 3.00 -11.82
CA ASN A 212 0.43 3.39 -10.76
C ASN A 212 -0.07 2.99 -9.37
N VAL A 213 -1.38 3.08 -9.10
CA VAL A 213 -1.95 2.62 -7.83
C VAL A 213 -1.82 1.11 -7.67
N ILE A 214 -2.20 0.33 -8.68
CA ILE A 214 -2.08 -1.14 -8.63
C ILE A 214 -0.61 -1.53 -8.46
N TYR A 215 0.29 -0.87 -9.19
CA TYR A 215 1.73 -1.11 -9.09
C TYR A 215 2.28 -0.77 -7.70
N SER A 216 1.87 0.36 -7.11
CA SER A 216 2.26 0.74 -5.75
C SER A 216 1.80 -0.28 -4.71
N GLU A 217 0.58 -0.81 -4.84
CA GLU A 217 0.06 -1.82 -3.90
C GLU A 217 0.85 -3.14 -4.01
N ILE A 218 1.17 -3.59 -5.23
CA ILE A 218 2.04 -4.77 -5.41
C ILE A 218 3.40 -4.55 -4.78
N THR A 219 3.98 -3.35 -4.98
CA THR A 219 5.27 -2.98 -4.41
C THR A 219 5.22 -3.04 -2.88
N ASP A 220 4.19 -2.46 -2.27
CA ASP A 220 4.01 -2.46 -0.82
C ASP A 220 3.84 -3.90 -0.30
N MET A 221 2.98 -4.71 -0.91
CA MET A 221 2.76 -6.11 -0.52
C MET A 221 4.06 -6.93 -0.57
N LEU A 222 4.85 -6.77 -1.63
CA LEU A 222 6.10 -7.53 -1.81
C LEU A 222 7.22 -7.01 -0.91
N THR A 223 7.34 -5.70 -0.71
CA THR A 223 8.36 -5.12 0.18
C THR A 223 8.20 -5.62 1.61
N HIS A 224 6.96 -5.76 2.09
CA HIS A 224 6.70 -6.34 3.42
C HIS A 224 6.97 -7.85 3.48
N SER A 225 6.87 -8.56 2.36
CA SER A 225 7.09 -10.01 2.28
C SER A 225 8.57 -10.36 2.19
N PHE A 226 9.36 -9.54 1.49
CA PHE A 226 10.81 -9.65 1.40
C PHE A 226 11.48 -8.83 2.50
N SER A 227 11.38 -9.32 3.75
CA SER A 227 12.05 -8.69 4.89
C SER A 227 13.57 -8.84 4.83
N ALA A 228 14.28 -7.89 5.44
CA ALA A 228 15.73 -7.92 5.59
C ALA A 228 16.23 -9.30 6.09
N PRO A 229 17.31 -9.85 5.51
CA PRO A 229 18.26 -9.21 4.60
C PRO A 229 17.79 -9.13 3.13
N ASN A 230 16.71 -9.82 2.75
CA ASN A 230 16.17 -9.74 1.40
C ASN A 230 15.52 -8.37 1.16
N MET A 231 15.33 -8.02 -0.11
CA MET A 231 14.68 -6.77 -0.48
C MET A 231 13.89 -6.90 -1.77
N CYS A 232 12.82 -6.13 -1.85
CA CYS A 232 12.09 -5.85 -3.07
C CYS A 232 12.04 -4.33 -3.20
N VAL A 233 12.55 -3.80 -4.31
CA VAL A 233 12.65 -2.36 -4.57
C VAL A 233 11.86 -2.03 -5.82
N GLN A 234 11.22 -0.87 -5.79
CA GLN A 234 10.45 -0.37 -6.92
C GLN A 234 11.39 -0.04 -8.09
N GLY A 235 11.12 -0.65 -9.24
CA GLY A 235 11.75 -0.31 -10.51
C GLY A 235 10.88 0.63 -11.36
N LYS A 236 11.28 0.83 -12.62
CA LYS A 236 10.54 1.64 -13.60
C LYS A 236 9.52 0.81 -14.36
N ASN A 237 8.51 1.47 -14.93
CA ASN A 237 7.58 0.88 -15.91
C ASN A 237 6.85 -0.40 -15.45
N GLY A 238 6.64 -0.58 -14.14
CA GLY A 238 5.99 -1.76 -13.58
C GLY A 238 6.93 -2.94 -13.30
N GLU A 239 8.24 -2.72 -13.26
CA GLU A 239 9.26 -3.72 -12.93
C GLU A 239 9.70 -3.59 -11.48
N LEU A 240 9.87 -4.71 -10.77
CA LEU A 240 10.35 -4.74 -9.40
C LEU A 240 11.70 -5.47 -9.35
N HIS A 241 12.63 -4.91 -8.58
CA HIS A 241 13.96 -5.47 -8.39
C HIS A 241 13.98 -6.24 -7.08
N ILE A 242 14.19 -7.55 -7.14
CA ILE A 242 14.21 -8.44 -5.98
C ILE A 242 15.65 -8.91 -5.76
N VAL A 243 16.14 -8.76 -4.53
CA VAL A 243 17.43 -9.31 -4.11
C VAL A 243 17.19 -10.34 -3.02
N LEU A 244 17.65 -11.57 -3.29
CA LEU A 244 17.51 -12.71 -2.40
C LEU A 244 18.90 -13.18 -1.94
N PHE A 245 19.15 -13.20 -0.65
CA PHE A 245 20.40 -13.70 -0.09
C PHE A 245 20.30 -15.21 0.18
N SER A 246 20.97 -16.01 -0.65
CA SER A 246 20.95 -17.47 -0.59
C SER A 246 22.37 -18.05 -0.75
N HIS A 247 22.61 -19.21 -0.14
CA HIS A 247 23.84 -19.98 -0.36
C HIS A 247 23.75 -20.85 -1.62
N ASP A 248 22.53 -21.32 -1.94
CA ASP A 248 22.26 -22.19 -3.07
C ASP A 248 21.59 -21.41 -4.19
N ASP A 249 21.77 -21.92 -5.42
CA ASP A 249 21.02 -21.40 -6.56
C ASP A 249 19.52 -21.64 -6.34
N PHE A 250 18.71 -20.66 -6.69
CA PHE A 250 17.27 -20.70 -6.49
C PHE A 250 16.56 -20.85 -7.83
N ASP A 251 15.63 -21.78 -7.90
CA ASP A 251 14.82 -21.99 -9.10
C ASP A 251 13.86 -20.82 -9.33
N GLU A 252 14.07 -20.11 -10.42
CA GLU A 252 13.26 -18.97 -10.86
C GLU A 252 11.77 -19.33 -10.99
N ALA A 253 11.45 -20.53 -11.49
CA ALA A 253 10.08 -20.97 -11.67
C ALA A 253 9.38 -21.19 -10.32
N VAL A 254 10.11 -21.68 -9.32
CA VAL A 254 9.60 -21.84 -7.96
C VAL A 254 9.31 -20.47 -7.34
N LEU A 255 10.23 -19.50 -7.49
CA LEU A 255 10.02 -18.15 -6.96
C LEU A 255 8.84 -17.46 -7.63
N GLN A 256 8.74 -17.54 -8.95
CA GLN A 256 7.63 -16.99 -9.71
C GLN A 256 6.30 -17.62 -9.29
N PHE A 257 6.26 -18.94 -9.09
CA PHE A 257 5.06 -19.62 -8.61
C PHE A 257 4.62 -19.10 -7.23
N HIS A 258 5.56 -18.95 -6.29
CA HIS A 258 5.26 -18.41 -4.96
C HIS A 258 4.77 -16.96 -5.01
N ILE A 259 5.42 -16.10 -5.79
CA ILE A 259 5.01 -14.70 -5.99
C ILE A 259 3.62 -14.64 -6.61
N SER A 260 3.36 -15.42 -7.65
CA SER A 260 2.07 -15.45 -8.35
C SER A 260 0.96 -15.91 -7.41
N ARG A 261 1.20 -16.98 -6.63
CA ARG A 261 0.25 -17.46 -5.63
C ARG A 261 0.00 -16.45 -4.52
N PHE A 262 1.05 -15.76 -4.06
CA PHE A 262 0.94 -14.70 -3.05
C PHE A 262 0.11 -13.51 -3.54
N LEU A 263 0.28 -13.11 -4.81
CA LEU A 263 -0.44 -11.99 -5.42
C LEU A 263 -1.82 -12.36 -6.01
N SER A 264 -2.14 -13.66 -6.12
CA SER A 264 -3.44 -14.13 -6.67
C SER A 264 -4.68 -13.57 -5.95
N PRO A 265 -4.69 -13.36 -4.61
CA PRO A 265 -5.81 -12.69 -3.95
C PRO A 265 -6.04 -11.25 -4.46
N PHE A 266 -4.98 -10.55 -4.86
CA PHE A 266 -5.01 -9.17 -5.33
C PHE A 266 -5.22 -9.06 -6.86
N LEU A 267 -4.49 -9.85 -7.65
CA LEU A 267 -4.51 -9.81 -9.12
C LEU A 267 -5.51 -10.78 -9.77
N SER A 268 -6.09 -11.73 -9.00
CA SER A 268 -6.90 -12.82 -9.56
C SER A 268 -6.12 -13.59 -10.64
N GLU A 269 -6.79 -14.00 -11.73
CA GLU A 269 -6.21 -14.68 -12.89
C GLU A 269 -5.08 -13.89 -13.58
N ALA A 270 -5.01 -12.57 -13.38
CA ALA A 270 -3.92 -11.77 -13.96
C ALA A 270 -2.56 -12.11 -13.32
N ALA A 271 -2.54 -12.73 -12.13
CA ALA A 271 -1.31 -13.15 -11.45
C ALA A 271 -0.49 -14.14 -12.30
N ASP A 272 -1.13 -14.97 -13.13
CA ASP A 272 -0.45 -15.93 -14.02
C ASP A 272 0.36 -15.23 -15.14
N SER A 273 0.18 -13.92 -15.29
CA SER A 273 0.87 -13.10 -16.29
C SER A 273 2.11 -12.39 -15.76
N LEU A 274 2.42 -12.60 -14.48
CA LEU A 274 3.66 -12.11 -13.87
C LEU A 274 4.84 -12.85 -14.49
N MET A 275 5.88 -12.09 -14.82
CA MET A 275 7.11 -12.65 -15.38
C MET A 275 8.25 -12.33 -14.43
N LEU A 276 8.94 -13.35 -13.96
CA LEU A 276 10.18 -13.21 -13.22
C LEU A 276 11.34 -13.54 -14.15
N ILE A 277 12.46 -12.85 -14.02
CA ILE A 277 13.69 -13.11 -14.78
C ILE A 277 14.86 -13.03 -13.81
N LYS A 278 15.70 -14.06 -13.75
CA LYS A 278 16.97 -14.00 -13.03
C LYS A 278 17.96 -13.10 -13.79
N ALA A 279 18.30 -11.97 -13.19
CA ALA A 279 19.22 -10.99 -13.77
C ALA A 279 20.70 -11.32 -13.50
N GLY A 280 20.98 -12.09 -12.44
CA GLY A 280 22.35 -12.50 -12.11
C GLY A 280 22.55 -12.80 -10.63
N SER A 281 23.80 -12.77 -10.19
CA SER A 281 24.17 -12.93 -8.78
C SER A 281 25.44 -12.16 -8.46
N SER A 282 25.55 -11.62 -7.26
CA SER A 282 26.76 -10.94 -6.79
C SER A 282 27.06 -11.22 -5.32
N ARG A 283 28.32 -10.99 -4.93
CA ARG A 283 28.78 -10.92 -3.53
C ARG A 283 29.26 -9.52 -3.16
N SER A 284 29.32 -8.60 -4.13
CA SER A 284 29.77 -7.22 -3.91
C SER A 284 28.61 -6.38 -3.41
N ALA A 285 28.80 -5.72 -2.26
CA ALA A 285 27.83 -4.76 -1.73
C ALA A 285 27.53 -3.64 -2.73
N GLU A 286 28.54 -3.17 -3.47
CA GLU A 286 28.39 -2.12 -4.48
C GLU A 286 27.49 -2.56 -5.65
N GLU A 287 27.61 -3.81 -6.10
CA GLU A 287 26.77 -4.34 -7.18
C GLU A 287 25.33 -4.57 -6.73
N ILE A 288 25.14 -5.00 -5.47
CA ILE A 288 23.81 -5.15 -4.86
C ILE A 288 23.13 -3.77 -4.74
N GLU A 289 23.85 -2.77 -4.23
CA GLU A 289 23.36 -1.39 -4.14
C GLU A 289 23.02 -0.83 -5.50
N ARG A 290 23.88 -1.05 -6.49
CA ARG A 290 23.65 -0.59 -7.85
C ARG A 290 22.39 -1.22 -8.46
N PHE A 291 22.22 -2.53 -8.34
CA PHE A 291 21.02 -3.21 -8.82
C PHE A 291 19.75 -2.68 -8.12
N ALA A 292 19.80 -2.46 -6.81
CA ALA A 292 18.68 -1.90 -6.06
C ALA A 292 18.40 -0.41 -6.41
N ALA A 293 19.43 0.36 -6.75
CA ALA A 293 19.32 1.79 -7.09
C ALA A 293 18.96 2.06 -8.57
N GLU A 294 19.21 1.13 -9.48
CA GLU A 294 18.88 1.26 -10.91
C GLU A 294 17.36 1.14 -11.21
N GLY A 295 16.55 0.86 -10.19
CA GLY A 295 15.09 0.93 -10.23
C GLY A 295 14.47 2.31 -10.51
#